data_AF-A0A7S4CII0-F1
#
_entry.id   AF-A0A7S4CII0-F1
#
_cell.length_a   1.000
_cell.length_b   1.000
_cell.length_c   1.000
_cell.angle_alpha   90.00
_cell.angle_beta   90.00
_cell.angle_gamma   90.00
#
_symmetry.space_group_name_H-M   'P 1'
#
loop_
_entity.id
_entity.type
_entity.pdbx_description
1 polymer ?
#
loop_
_entity_poly.entity_id
_entity_poly.type
_entity_poly.pdbx_seq_one_letter_code
_entity_poly.pdbx_strand_id
1 'polypeptide(L)'
;RHAVFLGHVSIEVQIKRACRTFLLNALGLSIFDVKFCIVTDEGVKNVDVDNVSSDNHRETICLTFDREFPCGTRGIVQIAYCGKIATDEGRGFYHCKYDETSGSKTEVPQEFLCTYFESTET
;
A
#
# COMPACT_ATOMS: atom_id res chain seq x y z
N ARG A 1 22.65 -3.30 4.28
CA ARG A 1 21.38 -3.60 5.00
C ARG A 1 20.29 -2.81 4.28
N HIS A 2 19.25 -3.45 3.77
CA HIS A 2 18.12 -2.70 3.18
C HIS A 2 17.28 -2.12 4.31
N ALA A 3 16.98 -0.82 4.24
CA ALA A 3 16.04 -0.20 5.15
C ALA A 3 14.61 -0.63 4.79
N VAL A 4 13.75 -0.75 5.80
CA VAL A 4 12.34 -1.10 5.65
C VAL A 4 11.49 0.02 6.20
N PHE A 5 10.29 0.18 5.64
CA PHE A 5 9.28 1.08 6.15
C PHE A 5 8.00 0.32 6.49
N LEU A 6 7.29 0.80 7.50
CA LEU A 6 5.98 0.30 7.90
C LEU A 6 4.95 1.35 7.51
N GLY A 7 3.83 0.89 6.97
CA GLY A 7 2.73 1.73 6.55
C GLY A 7 1.39 1.18 7.00
N HIS A 8 0.45 2.09 7.19
CA HIS A 8 -0.95 1.79 7.38
C HIS A 8 -1.77 2.68 6.46
N VAL A 9 -2.75 2.11 5.77
CA VAL A 9 -3.68 2.85 4.91
C VAL A 9 -5.12 2.47 5.23
N SER A 10 -5.98 3.49 5.25
CA SER A 10 -7.43 3.36 5.33
C SER A 10 -8.02 3.84 4.01
N ILE A 11 -8.73 2.98 3.31
CA ILE A 11 -9.30 3.26 1.98
C ILE A 11 -10.82 3.21 2.11
N GLU A 12 -11.48 4.36 1.95
CA GLU A 12 -12.93 4.41 1.83
C GLU A 12 -13.35 3.83 0.46
N VAL A 13 -14.25 2.85 0.50
CA VAL A 13 -14.72 2.14 -0.70
C VAL A 13 -16.24 2.11 -0.77
N GLN A 14 -16.75 2.17 -2.00
CA GLN A 14 -18.15 1.87 -2.30
C GLN A 14 -18.23 0.75 -3.33
N ILE A 15 -18.97 -0.29 -3.00
CA ILE A 15 -19.19 -1.44 -3.87
C ILE A 15 -20.23 -1.08 -4.93
N LYS A 16 -19.82 -1.09 -6.20
CA LYS A 16 -20.67 -0.74 -7.36
C LYS A 16 -21.31 -1.95 -8.04
N ARG A 17 -20.81 -3.14 -7.75
CA ARG A 17 -21.32 -4.43 -8.21
C ARG A 17 -21.04 -5.46 -7.14
N ALA A 18 -21.97 -6.38 -6.92
CA ALA A 18 -21.79 -7.42 -5.93
C ALA A 18 -20.46 -8.16 -6.17
N CYS A 19 -19.68 -8.33 -5.10
CA CYS A 19 -18.37 -8.96 -5.17
C CYS A 19 -17.94 -9.54 -3.83
N ARG A 20 -17.06 -10.54 -3.89
CA ARG A 20 -16.39 -11.17 -2.74
C ARG A 20 -14.89 -10.91 -2.72
N THR A 21 -14.38 -10.15 -3.69
CA THR A 21 -12.94 -9.94 -3.90
C THR A 21 -12.63 -8.47 -4.14
N PHE A 22 -11.64 -7.93 -3.45
CA PHE A 22 -11.06 -6.62 -3.76
C PHE A 22 -9.68 -6.83 -4.39
N LEU A 23 -9.51 -6.29 -5.60
CA LEU A 23 -8.25 -6.31 -6.32
C LEU A 23 -7.65 -4.89 -6.27
N LEU A 24 -6.42 -4.76 -5.76
CA LEU A 24 -5.73 -3.49 -5.60
C LEU A 24 -4.34 -3.59 -6.23
N ASN A 25 -3.80 -2.47 -6.69
CA ASN A 25 -2.41 -2.41 -7.14
C ASN A 25 -1.47 -2.47 -5.94
N ALA A 26 -0.46 -3.33 -6.01
CA ALA A 26 0.60 -3.45 -5.02
C ALA A 26 1.82 -4.15 -5.63
N LEU A 27 2.98 -3.51 -5.52
CA LEU A 27 4.27 -4.05 -5.94
C LEU A 27 5.27 -3.90 -4.79
N GLY A 28 6.00 -4.97 -4.47
CA GLY A 28 7.09 -4.91 -3.47
C GLY A 28 6.63 -4.66 -2.03
N LEU A 29 5.34 -4.82 -1.74
CA LEU A 29 4.77 -4.68 -0.40
C LEU A 29 4.43 -6.05 0.19
N SER A 30 4.76 -6.26 1.47
CA SER A 30 4.29 -7.41 2.25
C SER A 30 3.17 -6.97 3.19
N ILE A 31 2.02 -7.61 3.06
CA ILE A 31 0.81 -7.29 3.84
C ILE A 31 0.71 -8.27 4.99
N PHE A 32 0.40 -7.77 6.19
CA PHE A 32 0.32 -8.60 7.39
C PHE A 32 -0.93 -8.37 8.25
N ASP A 33 -1.70 -7.30 8.03
CA ASP A 33 -3.03 -7.12 8.64
C ASP A 33 -3.97 -6.45 7.63
N VAL A 34 -5.18 -6.99 7.49
CA VAL A 34 -6.22 -6.44 6.62
C VAL A 34 -7.58 -6.58 7.29
N LYS A 35 -8.35 -5.50 7.30
CA LYS A 35 -9.73 -5.47 7.82
C LYS A 35 -10.63 -4.71 6.88
N PHE A 36 -11.88 -5.13 6.77
CA PHE A 36 -12.91 -4.36 6.08
C PHE A 36 -14.02 -3.99 7.06
N CYS A 37 -14.18 -2.68 7.31
CA CYS A 37 -15.17 -2.14 8.22
C CYS A 37 -16.35 -1.61 7.41
N ILE A 38 -17.48 -2.30 7.44
CA ILE A 38 -18.70 -1.89 6.75
C ILE A 38 -19.48 -0.93 7.64
N VAL A 39 -19.95 0.16 7.05
CA VAL A 39 -20.88 1.09 7.71
C VAL A 39 -22.30 0.70 7.31
N THR A 40 -23.11 0.28 8.27
CA THR A 40 -24.54 -0.01 8.11
C THR A 40 -25.36 0.95 8.98
N ASP A 41 -26.68 0.97 8.78
CA ASP A 41 -27.61 1.75 9.63
C ASP A 41 -27.60 1.25 11.09
N GLU A 42 -27.18 0.01 11.31
CA GLU A 42 -27.07 -0.65 12.62
C GLU A 42 -25.73 -0.41 13.31
N GLY A 43 -24.76 0.22 12.63
CA GLY A 43 -23.43 0.54 13.15
C GLY A 43 -22.28 0.09 12.25
N VAL A 44 -21.10 -0.11 12.85
CA VAL A 44 -19.90 -0.55 12.14
C VAL A 44 -19.70 -2.04 12.34
N LYS A 45 -19.58 -2.79 11.23
CA LYS A 45 -19.31 -4.23 11.25
C LYS A 45 -17.92 -4.51 10.68
N ASN A 46 -17.08 -5.17 11.47
CA ASN A 46 -15.80 -5.66 11.00
C ASN A 46 -15.96 -6.97 10.23
N VAL A 47 -15.23 -7.10 9.14
CA VAL A 47 -15.18 -8.28 8.30
C VAL A 47 -13.72 -8.65 8.11
N ASP A 48 -13.41 -9.89 8.49
CA ASP A 48 -12.09 -10.45 8.29
C ASP A 48 -11.92 -10.89 6.83
N VAL A 49 -10.69 -10.79 6.34
CA VAL A 49 -10.32 -11.29 5.02
C VAL A 49 -10.02 -12.77 5.15
N ASP A 50 -10.62 -13.59 4.28
CA ASP A 50 -10.42 -15.04 4.26
C ASP A 50 -9.06 -15.41 3.66
N ASN A 51 -8.66 -14.74 2.57
CA ASN A 51 -7.37 -14.97 1.92
C ASN A 51 -6.79 -13.68 1.31
N VAL A 52 -5.47 -13.53 1.44
CA VAL A 52 -4.70 -12.47 0.80
C VAL A 52 -3.67 -13.11 -0.12
N SER A 53 -3.75 -12.84 -1.42
CA SER A 53 -2.78 -13.33 -2.41
C SER A 53 -2.17 -12.17 -3.19
N SER A 54 -0.85 -12.23 -3.43
CA SER A 54 -0.15 -11.29 -4.31
C SER A 54 0.17 -11.93 -5.66
N ASP A 55 0.09 -11.12 -6.71
CA ASP A 55 0.55 -11.45 -8.05
C ASP A 55 1.57 -10.38 -8.47
N ASN A 56 2.85 -10.74 -8.38
CA ASN A 56 3.96 -9.85 -8.71
C ASN A 56 4.05 -9.54 -10.22
N HIS A 57 3.53 -10.41 -11.09
CA HIS A 57 3.56 -10.17 -12.54
C HIS A 57 2.51 -9.13 -12.93
N ARG A 58 1.38 -9.12 -12.24
CA ARG A 58 0.30 -8.16 -12.47
C ARG A 58 0.35 -6.96 -11.53
N GLU A 59 1.31 -6.94 -10.61
CA GLU A 59 1.46 -5.91 -9.59
C GLU A 59 0.18 -5.72 -8.77
N THR A 60 -0.45 -6.83 -8.38
CA THR A 60 -1.73 -6.79 -7.66
C THR A 60 -1.72 -7.58 -6.36
N ILE A 61 -2.60 -7.16 -5.45
CA ILE A 61 -3.04 -7.93 -4.28
C ILE A 61 -4.53 -8.20 -4.42
N CYS A 62 -4.95 -9.42 -4.09
CA CYS A 62 -6.33 -9.84 -4.06
C CYS A 62 -6.72 -10.18 -2.63
N LEU A 63 -7.70 -9.44 -2.11
CA LEU A 63 -8.35 -9.68 -0.81
C LEU A 63 -9.63 -10.47 -1.09
N THR A 64 -9.70 -11.72 -0.63
CA THR A 64 -10.88 -12.58 -0.80
C THR A 64 -11.62 -12.68 0.53
N PHE A 65 -12.94 -12.56 0.48
CA PHE A 65 -13.82 -12.64 1.64
C PHE A 65 -14.69 -13.90 1.55
N ASP A 66 -15.09 -14.42 2.72
CA ASP A 66 -15.96 -15.60 2.86
C ASP A 66 -17.39 -15.38 2.36
N ARG A 67 -17.79 -14.11 2.22
CA ARG A 67 -19.10 -13.68 1.76
C ARG A 67 -19.04 -12.65 0.65
N GLU A 68 -20.11 -12.62 -0.14
CA GLU A 68 -20.33 -11.57 -1.12
C GLU A 68 -20.94 -10.33 -0.46
N PHE A 69 -20.49 -9.15 -0.89
CA PHE A 69 -21.06 -7.87 -0.48
C PHE A 69 -21.96 -7.32 -1.58
N PRO A 70 -23.16 -6.82 -1.23
CA PRO A 70 -24.10 -6.30 -2.22
C PRO A 70 -23.63 -4.96 -2.82
N CYS A 71 -24.20 -4.64 -3.98
CA CYS A 71 -24.06 -3.30 -4.56
C CYS A 71 -24.60 -2.25 -3.56
N GLY A 72 -23.87 -1.15 -3.43
CA GLY A 72 -24.22 -0.05 -2.53
C GLY A 72 -23.51 -0.12 -1.17
N THR A 73 -22.94 -1.26 -0.78
CA THR A 73 -22.15 -1.37 0.47
C THR A 73 -21.03 -0.34 0.50
N ARG A 74 -20.89 0.36 1.63
CA ARG A 74 -19.83 1.33 1.90
C ARG A 74 -19.02 0.86 3.10
N GLY A 75 -17.73 1.12 3.07
CA GLY A 75 -16.86 0.77 4.19
C GLY A 75 -15.44 1.27 4.03
N ILE A 76 -14.60 0.88 4.97
CA ILE A 76 -13.18 1.24 5.02
C ILE A 76 -12.36 -0.05 4.98
N VAL A 77 -11.49 -0.17 3.99
CA VAL A 77 -10.46 -1.22 3.95
C VAL A 77 -9.23 -0.68 4.66
N GLN A 78 -8.82 -1.34 5.74
CA GLN A 78 -7.62 -1.03 6.50
C GLN A 78 -6.55 -2.06 6.16
N ILE A 79 -5.34 -1.59 5.80
CA ILE A 79 -4.22 -2.44 5.42
C ILE A 79 -2.97 -1.98 6.15
N ALA A 80 -2.34 -2.90 6.89
CA ALA A 80 -0.99 -2.72 7.42
C ALA A 80 0.00 -3.50 6.56
N TYR A 81 1.09 -2.82 6.19
CA TYR A 81 2.07 -3.35 5.25
C TYR A 81 3.49 -2.92 5.60
N CYS A 82 4.47 -3.66 5.07
CA CYS A 82 5.86 -3.25 5.06
C CYS A 82 6.41 -3.25 3.63
N GLY A 83 7.33 -2.34 3.37
CA GLY A 83 8.04 -2.26 2.10
C GLY A 83 9.53 -2.08 2.32
N LYS A 84 10.31 -2.33 1.27
CA LYS A 84 11.74 -2.02 1.25
C LYS A 84 11.91 -0.61 0.71
N ILE A 85 12.81 0.16 1.31
CA ILE A 85 13.24 1.44 0.75
C ILE A 85 14.19 1.12 -0.41
N ALA A 86 13.78 1.48 -1.62
CA ALA A 86 14.62 1.31 -2.80
C ALA A 86 15.84 2.25 -2.73
N THR A 87 16.98 1.79 -3.22
CA THR A 87 18.20 2.61 -3.36
C THR A 87 18.37 2.93 -4.84
N ASP A 88 18.46 4.22 -5.16
CA ASP A 88 18.85 4.70 -6.50
C ASP A 88 17.88 4.37 -7.66
N GLU A 89 16.64 3.96 -7.37
CA GLU A 89 15.67 3.57 -8.42
C GLU A 89 14.81 4.72 -8.95
N GLY A 90 14.77 5.87 -8.26
CA GLY A 90 14.02 7.05 -8.69
C GLY A 90 12.50 6.84 -8.85
N ARG A 91 11.96 5.71 -8.36
CA ARG A 91 10.55 5.29 -8.45
C ARG A 91 10.10 4.74 -7.11
N GLY A 92 8.81 4.84 -6.82
CA GLY A 92 8.22 4.34 -5.58
C GLY A 92 8.66 5.17 -4.36
N PHE A 93 8.98 4.49 -3.25
CA PHE A 93 9.55 5.10 -2.05
C PHE A 93 11.02 4.71 -1.91
N TYR A 94 11.92 5.69 -2.01
CA TYR A 94 13.34 5.45 -2.19
C TYR A 94 14.22 6.40 -1.37
N HIS A 95 15.44 5.96 -1.13
CA HIS A 95 16.51 6.75 -0.51
C HIS A 95 17.22 7.56 -1.59
N CYS A 96 17.44 8.85 -1.30
CA CYS A 96 18.18 9.76 -2.15
C CYS A 96 19.32 10.38 -1.33
N LYS A 97 20.48 10.49 -1.96
CA LYS A 97 21.69 11.05 -1.38
C LYS A 97 22.26 12.08 -2.35
N TYR A 98 22.62 13.26 -1.84
CA TYR A 98 23.37 14.23 -2.62
C TYR A 98 24.59 14.74 -1.86
N ASP A 99 25.65 14.98 -2.62
CA ASP A 99 26.90 15.54 -2.10
C ASP A 99 26.84 17.07 -2.22
N GLU A 100 27.12 17.79 -1.13
CA GLU A 100 27.23 19.25 -1.16
C GLU A 100 28.58 19.67 -1.76
N THR A 101 28.60 20.05 -3.04
CA THR A 101 29.74 20.77 -3.62
C THR A 101 29.74 22.23 -3.20
N SER A 102 30.16 22.52 -1.96
CA SER A 102 30.32 23.89 -1.49
C SER A 102 31.36 23.97 -0.35
N GLY A 103 32.64 24.07 -0.72
CA GLY A 103 33.74 24.79 -0.03
C GLY A 103 34.05 24.57 1.46
N SER A 104 33.21 23.86 2.19
CA SER A 104 33.30 23.57 3.62
C SER A 104 33.91 22.19 3.77
N LYS A 105 35.00 22.09 4.54
CA LYS A 105 35.81 20.87 4.73
C LYS A 105 35.13 19.76 5.55
N THR A 106 33.81 19.73 5.56
CA THR A 106 33.02 18.69 6.21
C THR A 106 31.97 18.24 5.22
N GLU A 107 32.38 17.32 4.34
CA GLU A 107 31.51 16.62 3.40
C GLU A 107 30.60 15.67 4.20
N VAL A 108 29.51 16.19 4.77
CA VAL A 108 28.46 15.35 5.33
C VAL A 108 27.42 15.18 4.22
N PRO A 109 27.28 13.98 3.63
CA PRO A 109 26.25 13.77 2.64
C PRO A 109 24.88 14.00 3.27
N GLN A 110 24.03 14.74 2.57
CA GLN A 110 22.65 14.87 2.97
C GLN A 110 21.85 13.69 2.43
N GLU A 111 21.08 13.06 3.31
CA GLU A 111 20.28 11.88 3.00
C GLU A 111 18.80 12.16 3.31
N PHE A 112 17.92 11.84 2.37
CA PHE A 112 16.48 11.96 2.56
C PHE A 112 15.72 10.85 1.86
N LEU A 113 14.46 10.68 2.24
CA LEU A 113 13.53 9.74 1.61
C LEU A 113 12.60 10.50 0.67
N CYS A 114 12.42 9.97 -0.53
CA CYS A 114 11.61 10.57 -1.58
C CYS A 114 10.54 9.61 -2.08
N THR A 115 9.50 10.19 -2.68
CA THR A 115 8.48 9.47 -3.42
C THR A 115 8.44 9.92 -4.87
N TYR A 116 8.26 8.99 -5.79
CA TYR A 116 7.92 9.28 -7.19
C TYR A 116 7.00 8.19 -7.73
N PHE A 117 5.78 8.57 -8.10
CA PHE A 117 4.71 7.63 -8.49
C PHE A 117 4.12 7.94 -9.88
N GLU A 118 4.79 8.76 -10.68
CA GLU A 118 4.28 9.14 -12.00
C GLU A 118 4.41 7.96 -12.97
N SER A 119 3.25 7.42 -13.34
CA SER A 119 3.02 6.32 -14.29
C SER A 119 3.66 4.98 -13.93
N THR A 120 2.82 3.97 -13.71
CA THR A 120 3.22 2.56 -13.84
C THR A 120 3.28 2.27 -15.34
N GLU A 121 4.49 2.18 -15.90
CA GLU A 121 4.67 1.72 -17.30
C GLU A 121 3.91 0.39 -17.46
N THR A 122 2.95 0.37 -18.40
CA THR A 122 2.20 -0.83 -18.79
C THR A 122 2.85 -1.48 -19.99
#